data_AF-A0A846MVU6-F1
#
_entry.id   AF-A0A846MVU6-F1
#
_cell.length_a   1.000
_cell.length_b   1.000
_cell.length_c   1.000
_cell.angle_alpha   90.00
_cell.angle_beta   90.00
_cell.angle_gamma   90.00
#
_symmetry.space_group_name_H-M   'P 1'
#
loop_
_entity.id
_entity.type
_entity.pdbx_description
1 polymer ?
#
loop_
_entity_poly.entity_id
_entity_poly.type
_entity_poly.pdbx_seq_one_letter_code
_entity_poly.pdbx_strand_id
1 'polypeptide(L)'
;MAELPKIAVAYPSGDMVHADFALALAGMCLSVHPLDVTIINTKSSIVAEARNMAVENAREAGADYLLFLDSDMIFPQTTLYQLLVHQRDIVGAVYTKRVAPYDLLGTMLPDAAAPTPEGLVEMLRLPTGCLLIKMSVFDVLPRPWFRFLVDEENGGLLGEDYVFCDMARAAGYRLWADFSLSQQLGHIGQKVCRLPTVEA
;
A
#
# COMPACT_ATOMS: atom_id res chain seq x y z
N MET A 1 30.16 8.11 5.39
CA MET A 1 29.18 7.10 4.94
C MET A 1 27.85 7.81 4.84
N ALA A 2 27.06 7.60 3.78
CA ALA A 2 25.72 8.15 3.73
C ALA A 2 24.88 7.53 4.86
N GLU A 3 24.08 8.34 5.55
CA GLU A 3 23.15 7.86 6.58
C GLU A 3 22.06 7.01 5.91
N LEU A 4 21.73 5.88 6.53
CA LEU A 4 20.68 5.01 6.01
C LEU A 4 19.31 5.66 6.27
N PRO A 5 18.32 5.48 5.37
CA PRO A 5 17.02 6.09 5.54
C PRO A 5 16.27 5.48 6.73
N LYS A 6 15.54 6.33 7.45
CA LYS A 6 14.59 5.93 8.50
C LYS A 6 13.25 5.58 7.87
N ILE A 7 12.71 4.42 8.23
CA ILE A 7 11.50 3.89 7.61
C ILE A 7 10.40 3.74 8.66
N ALA A 8 9.26 4.37 8.41
CA ALA A 8 8.02 4.04 9.10
C ALA A 8 7.28 2.96 8.31
N VAL A 9 6.97 1.83 8.94
CA VAL A 9 6.11 0.79 8.37
C VAL A 9 4.74 0.92 9.05
N ALA A 10 3.74 1.39 8.31
CA ALA A 10 2.41 1.63 8.84
C ALA A 10 1.37 0.68 8.25
N TYR A 11 0.45 0.23 9.09
CA TYR A 11 -0.69 -0.57 8.66
C TYR A 11 -1.98 -0.17 9.38
N PRO A 12 -3.06 0.17 8.62
CA PRO A 12 -4.40 0.29 9.17
C PRO A 12 -4.92 -1.06 9.65
N SER A 13 -5.58 -1.08 10.82
CA SER A 13 -6.28 -2.29 11.30
C SER A 13 -7.49 -1.94 12.17
N GLY A 14 -8.33 -2.95 12.40
CA GLY A 14 -9.22 -2.97 13.57
C GLY A 14 -8.46 -3.44 14.80
N ASP A 15 -9.11 -4.26 15.63
CA ASP A 15 -8.48 -4.86 16.81
C ASP A 15 -7.63 -6.10 16.54
N MET A 16 -7.81 -6.69 15.36
CA MET A 16 -7.10 -7.90 14.94
C MET A 16 -6.43 -7.67 13.59
N VAL A 17 -5.37 -8.44 13.36
CA VAL A 17 -4.74 -8.62 12.04
C VAL A 17 -4.69 -10.11 11.73
N HIS A 18 -4.51 -10.46 10.46
CA HIS A 18 -4.31 -11.85 10.09
C HIS A 18 -2.99 -12.38 10.65
N ALA A 19 -2.98 -13.62 11.14
CA ALA A 19 -1.75 -14.25 11.64
C ALA A 19 -0.66 -14.33 10.55
N ASP A 20 -1.07 -14.60 9.31
CA ASP A 20 -0.16 -14.64 8.16
C ASP A 20 0.46 -13.26 7.85
N PHE A 21 -0.32 -12.18 7.97
CA PHE A 21 0.19 -10.80 7.89
C PHE A 21 1.22 -10.53 9.00
N ALA A 22 0.91 -10.90 10.24
CA ALA A 22 1.82 -10.68 11.36
C ALA A 22 3.15 -11.42 11.17
N LEU A 23 3.12 -12.65 10.64
CA LEU A 23 4.32 -13.41 10.31
C LEU A 23 5.12 -12.77 9.17
N ALA A 24 4.45 -12.32 8.11
CA ALA A 24 5.08 -11.63 6.98
C ALA A 24 5.74 -10.32 7.42
N LEU A 25 5.06 -9.52 8.24
CA LEU A 25 5.57 -8.28 8.82
C LEU A 25 6.83 -8.55 9.67
N ALA A 26 6.77 -9.52 10.58
CA ALA A 26 7.91 -9.89 11.42
C ALA A 26 9.11 -10.35 10.57
N GLY A 27 8.87 -11.20 9.57
CA GLY A 27 9.92 -11.66 8.65
C GLY A 27 10.56 -10.51 7.87
N MET A 28 9.76 -9.57 7.36
CA MET A 28 10.28 -8.38 6.68
C MET A 28 11.16 -7.55 7.61
N CYS A 29 10.69 -7.24 8.82
CA CYS A 29 11.44 -6.45 9.81
C CYS A 29 12.78 -7.10 10.19
N LEU A 30 12.84 -8.43 10.27
CA LEU A 30 14.10 -9.15 10.55
C LEU A 30 15.10 -9.07 9.38
N SER A 31 14.62 -8.94 8.15
CA SER A 31 15.47 -8.98 6.94
C SER A 31 16.09 -7.63 6.56
N VAL A 32 15.66 -6.53 7.19
CA VAL A 32 16.00 -5.16 6.77
C VAL A 32 17.05 -4.49 7.67
N HIS A 33 17.62 -5.21 8.63
CA HIS A 33 18.75 -4.72 9.41
C HIS A 33 19.94 -4.38 8.48
N PRO A 34 20.63 -3.22 8.64
CA PRO A 34 20.60 -2.30 9.78
C PRO A 34 19.70 -1.05 9.60
N LEU A 35 18.66 -1.09 8.76
CA LEU A 35 17.74 0.04 8.63
C LEU A 35 17.01 0.34 9.95
N ASP A 36 16.84 1.64 10.24
CA ASP A 36 16.02 2.10 11.36
C ASP A 36 14.54 2.04 10.96
N VAL A 37 13.80 1.10 11.56
CA VAL A 37 12.42 0.81 11.21
C VAL A 37 11.51 1.00 12.42
N THR A 38 10.55 1.92 12.29
CA THR A 38 9.48 2.12 13.27
C THR A 38 8.19 1.49 12.74
N ILE A 39 7.55 0.64 13.55
CA ILE A 39 6.27 0.03 13.22
C ILE A 39 5.14 0.89 13.77
N ILE A 40 4.16 1.23 12.93
CA ILE A 40 3.02 2.08 13.27
C ILE A 40 1.73 1.34 12.98
N ASN A 41 0.93 1.09 14.01
CA ASN A 41 -0.43 0.61 13.84
C ASN A 41 -1.42 1.76 14.05
N THR A 42 -2.31 1.97 13.09
CA THR A 42 -3.38 2.97 13.19
C THR A 42 -4.73 2.31 13.16
N LYS A 43 -5.51 2.50 14.22
CA LYS A 43 -6.85 1.94 14.36
C LYS A 43 -7.91 3.01 14.10
N SER A 44 -8.68 2.86 13.03
CA SER A 44 -9.88 3.64 12.76
C SER A 44 -10.86 2.82 11.93
N SER A 45 -12.16 3.11 12.08
CA SER A 45 -13.21 2.58 11.21
C SER A 45 -13.19 3.19 9.81
N ILE A 46 -12.49 4.30 9.61
CA ILE A 46 -12.34 4.99 8.33
C ILE A 46 -10.88 4.86 7.88
N VAL A 47 -10.65 4.05 6.83
CA VAL A 47 -9.29 3.77 6.35
C VAL A 47 -8.53 5.02 5.93
N ALA A 48 -9.22 6.02 5.35
CA ALA A 48 -8.61 7.31 5.03
C ALA A 48 -8.08 8.03 6.27
N GLU A 49 -8.83 8.03 7.37
CA GLU A 49 -8.38 8.61 8.65
C GLU A 49 -7.17 7.85 9.20
N ALA A 50 -7.22 6.51 9.22
CA ALA A 50 -6.11 5.67 9.65
C ALA A 50 -4.82 5.98 8.86
N ARG A 51 -4.93 6.12 7.53
CA ARG A 51 -3.78 6.48 6.69
C ARG A 51 -3.25 7.89 6.96
N ASN A 52 -4.12 8.88 7.18
CA ASN A 52 -3.67 10.23 7.57
C ASN A 52 -2.98 10.23 8.95
N MET A 53 -3.51 9.50 9.94
CA MET A 53 -2.85 9.31 11.23
C MET A 53 -1.46 8.68 11.07
N ALA A 54 -1.33 7.70 10.17
CA ALA A 54 -0.06 7.05 9.91
C ALA A 54 0.98 8.01 9.34
N VAL A 55 0.57 8.95 8.46
CA VAL A 55 1.45 10.01 7.96
C VAL A 55 1.94 10.91 9.09
N GLU A 56 1.05 11.35 9.99
CA GLU A 56 1.46 12.17 11.14
C GLU A 56 2.41 11.40 12.06
N ASN A 57 2.09 10.16 12.43
CA ASN A 57 2.93 9.33 13.30
C ASN A 57 4.31 9.06 12.66
N ALA A 58 4.37 8.86 11.34
CA ALA A 58 5.63 8.69 10.63
C ALA A 58 6.48 9.97 10.63
N ARG A 59 5.82 11.13 10.51
CA ARG A 59 6.47 12.44 10.60
C ARG A 59 6.99 12.71 12.02
N GLU A 60 6.23 12.36 13.05
CA GLU A 60 6.66 12.44 14.46
C GLU A 60 7.86 11.52 14.77
N ALA A 61 7.88 10.34 14.15
CA ALA A 61 9.02 9.42 14.22
C ALA A 61 10.26 9.89 13.42
N GLY A 62 10.15 10.98 12.65
CA GLY A 62 11.25 11.51 11.83
C GLY A 62 11.65 10.56 10.70
N ALA A 63 10.69 9.82 10.13
CA ALA A 63 10.94 8.90 9.03
C ALA A 63 11.24 9.66 7.72
N ASP A 64 12.10 9.06 6.87
CA ASP A 64 12.35 9.51 5.50
C ASP A 64 11.36 8.90 4.51
N TYR A 65 10.89 7.68 4.82
CA TYR A 65 9.90 6.96 4.03
C TYR A 65 8.81 6.36 4.92
N LEU A 66 7.61 6.28 4.35
CA LEU A 66 6.46 5.58 4.91
C LEU A 66 6.07 4.44 3.98
N LEU A 67 6.19 3.21 4.45
CA LEU A 67 5.66 2.01 3.81
C LEU A 67 4.28 1.72 4.39
N PHE A 68 3.24 1.84 3.57
CA PHE A 68 1.93 1.31 3.88
C PHE A 68 1.84 -0.19 3.55
N LEU A 69 1.29 -0.96 4.48
CA LEU A 69 0.90 -2.35 4.30
C LEU A 69 -0.54 -2.55 4.80
N ASP A 70 -1.41 -3.20 4.03
CA ASP A 70 -2.74 -3.54 4.54
C ASP A 70 -2.68 -4.82 5.39
N SER A 71 -3.43 -4.87 6.48
CA SER A 71 -3.39 -5.96 7.48
C SER A 71 -3.95 -7.32 7.03
N ASP A 72 -4.38 -7.40 5.77
CA ASP A 72 -4.84 -8.59 5.06
C ASP A 72 -3.96 -8.93 3.85
N MET A 73 -2.71 -8.48 3.86
CA MET A 73 -1.72 -8.80 2.83
C MET A 73 -0.66 -9.80 3.32
N ILE A 74 -0.17 -10.63 2.41
CA ILE A 74 1.05 -11.44 2.55
C ILE A 74 2.05 -10.90 1.52
N PHE A 75 3.31 -10.82 1.92
CA PHE A 75 4.38 -10.26 1.09
C PHE A 75 5.72 -10.90 1.49
N PRO A 76 6.71 -10.96 0.58
CA PRO A 76 8.01 -11.54 0.88
C PRO A 76 8.79 -10.69 1.88
N GLN A 77 9.70 -11.31 2.63
CA GLN A 77 10.54 -10.58 3.60
C GLN A 77 11.36 -9.45 2.93
N THR A 78 11.73 -9.64 1.66
CA THR A 78 12.49 -8.68 0.86
C THR A 78 11.69 -7.46 0.39
N THR A 79 10.40 -7.34 0.72
CA THR A 79 9.48 -6.30 0.19
C THR A 79 10.05 -4.88 0.33
N LEU A 80 10.43 -4.47 1.54
CA LEU A 80 10.94 -3.12 1.78
C LEU A 80 12.23 -2.85 0.99
N TYR A 81 13.16 -3.82 0.95
CA TYR A 81 14.41 -3.68 0.20
C TYR A 81 14.17 -3.54 -1.31
N GLN A 82 13.28 -4.37 -1.88
CA GLN A 82 12.93 -4.30 -3.29
C GLN A 82 12.38 -2.91 -3.66
N LEU A 83 11.48 -2.36 -2.84
CA LEU A 83 10.92 -1.03 -3.05
C LEU A 83 11.98 0.08 -2.90
N LEU A 84 12.85 0.00 -1.88
CA LEU A 84 13.89 1.02 -1.63
C LEU A 84 14.95 1.10 -2.73
N VAL A 85 15.36 -0.04 -3.31
CA VAL A 85 16.40 -0.08 -4.36
C VAL A 85 15.98 0.72 -5.60
N HIS A 86 14.69 0.85 -5.86
CA HIS A 86 14.18 1.63 -6.99
C HIS A 86 14.37 3.14 -6.86
N GLN A 87 14.62 3.66 -5.65
CA GLN A 87 14.87 5.08 -5.38
C GLN A 87 13.79 6.01 -5.98
N ARG A 88 12.52 5.64 -5.83
CA ARG A 88 11.37 6.43 -6.29
C ARG A 88 10.71 7.14 -5.12
N ASP A 89 10.13 8.31 -5.41
CA ASP A 89 9.35 9.04 -4.41
C ASP A 89 8.07 8.29 -4.02
N ILE A 90 7.45 7.59 -4.98
CA ILE A 90 6.26 6.75 -4.76
C ILE A 90 6.43 5.46 -5.57
N VAL A 91 6.53 4.32 -4.88
CA VAL A 91 6.64 2.99 -5.49
C VAL A 91 5.93 1.95 -4.65
N GLY A 92 5.19 1.06 -5.29
CA GLY A 92 4.44 0.02 -4.59
C GLY A 92 4.23 -1.20 -5.46
N ALA A 93 3.25 -1.99 -5.09
CA ALA A 93 2.83 -3.17 -5.83
C ALA A 93 1.33 -3.15 -6.10
N VAL A 94 0.92 -3.83 -7.17
CA VAL A 94 -0.47 -4.10 -7.49
C VAL A 94 -0.81 -5.53 -7.09
N TYR A 95 -2.08 -5.80 -6.82
CA TYR A 95 -2.56 -7.11 -6.38
C TYR A 95 -4.04 -7.26 -6.71
N THR A 96 -4.58 -8.46 -6.67
CA THR A 96 -5.97 -8.70 -7.05
C THR A 96 -6.95 -8.33 -5.94
N LYS A 97 -8.18 -8.01 -6.32
CA LYS A 97 -9.33 -8.03 -5.39
C LYS A 97 -9.50 -9.44 -4.80
N ARG A 98 -10.23 -9.55 -3.70
CA ARG A 98 -10.54 -10.85 -3.04
C ARG A 98 -11.75 -11.58 -3.58
N VAL A 99 -12.50 -10.92 -4.46
CA VAL A 99 -13.78 -11.40 -4.98
C VAL A 99 -13.67 -11.54 -6.49
N ALA A 100 -14.20 -12.64 -7.03
CA ALA A 100 -14.30 -12.87 -8.47
C ALA A 100 -14.98 -11.65 -9.15
N PRO A 101 -14.48 -11.19 -10.31
CA PRO A 101 -13.51 -11.86 -11.19
C PRO A 101 -12.03 -11.64 -10.84
N TYR A 102 -11.71 -11.17 -9.63
CA TYR A 102 -10.33 -10.95 -9.15
C TYR A 102 -9.57 -9.89 -9.96
N ASP A 103 -10.27 -8.81 -10.32
CA ASP A 103 -9.64 -7.68 -11.03
C ASP A 103 -8.40 -7.18 -10.29
N LEU A 104 -7.44 -6.69 -11.07
CA LEU A 104 -6.27 -6.00 -10.54
C LEU A 104 -6.70 -4.73 -9.80
N LEU A 105 -6.15 -4.52 -8.59
CA LEU A 105 -6.18 -3.24 -7.90
C LEU A 105 -4.97 -2.42 -8.36
N GLY A 106 -5.25 -1.26 -8.94
CA GLY A 106 -4.30 -0.44 -9.68
C GLY A 106 -4.83 -0.11 -11.07
N THR A 107 -4.47 1.07 -11.57
CA THR A 107 -4.85 1.54 -12.91
C THR A 107 -3.58 1.85 -13.69
N MET A 108 -3.36 1.15 -14.81
CA MET A 108 -2.26 1.47 -15.73
C MET A 108 -2.55 2.77 -16.49
N LEU A 109 -1.50 3.42 -17.01
CA LEU A 109 -1.69 4.52 -17.95
C LEU A 109 -2.37 4.02 -19.24
N PRO A 110 -3.21 4.84 -19.91
CA PRO A 110 -3.89 4.43 -21.15
C PRO A 110 -2.95 3.89 -22.24
N ASP A 111 -1.76 4.51 -22.35
CA ASP A 111 -0.74 4.14 -23.34
C ASP A 111 0.39 3.29 -22.74
N ALA A 112 0.17 2.69 -21.56
CA ALA A 112 1.16 1.81 -20.95
C ALA A 112 1.38 0.57 -21.83
N ALA A 113 2.64 0.21 -22.05
CA ALA A 113 2.98 -1.10 -22.58
C ALA A 113 2.44 -2.18 -21.64
N ALA A 114 2.12 -3.36 -22.20
CA ALA A 114 1.74 -4.50 -21.39
C ALA A 114 2.83 -4.77 -20.34
N PRO A 115 2.47 -4.92 -19.05
CA PRO A 115 3.45 -5.08 -18.00
C PRO A 115 4.23 -6.37 -18.22
N THR A 116 5.55 -6.27 -18.16
CA THR A 116 6.39 -7.46 -18.05
C THR A 116 6.33 -7.98 -16.61
N PRO A 117 6.49 -9.29 -16.39
CA PRO A 117 6.63 -9.85 -15.05
C PRO A 117 7.79 -9.22 -14.24
N GLU A 118 8.76 -8.65 -14.94
CA GLU A 118 9.95 -8.04 -14.37
C GLU A 118 9.92 -6.52 -14.57
N GLY A 119 10.31 -5.78 -13.53
CA GLY A 119 10.57 -4.35 -13.61
C GLY A 119 9.45 -3.43 -13.10
N LEU A 120 9.70 -2.13 -13.26
CA LEU A 120 8.80 -1.06 -12.86
C LEU A 120 7.90 -0.65 -14.03
N VAL A 121 6.62 -0.45 -13.74
CA VAL A 121 5.64 0.11 -14.67
C VAL A 121 5.10 1.41 -14.08
N GLU A 122 5.05 2.46 -14.90
CA GLU A 122 4.42 3.70 -14.47
C GLU A 122 2.90 3.54 -14.47
N MET A 123 2.27 3.91 -13.35
CA MET A 123 0.86 3.72 -13.10
C MET A 123 0.10 5.05 -13.11
N LEU A 124 -1.17 4.98 -13.50
CA LEU A 124 -2.11 6.08 -13.29
C LEU A 124 -2.52 6.13 -11.82
N ARG A 125 -2.83 4.98 -11.21
CA ARG A 125 -3.21 4.86 -9.79
C ARG A 125 -2.70 3.56 -9.20
N LEU A 126 -2.30 3.60 -7.94
CA LEU A 126 -1.81 2.46 -7.15
C LEU A 126 -2.74 2.23 -5.95
N PRO A 127 -2.96 0.97 -5.55
CA PRO A 127 -3.56 0.70 -4.25
C PRO A 127 -2.53 0.93 -3.13
N THR A 128 -2.99 1.15 -1.91
CA THR A 128 -2.12 1.51 -0.77
C THR A 128 -1.71 0.33 0.12
N GLY A 129 -2.16 -0.90 -0.16
CA GLY A 129 -1.86 -2.05 0.71
C GLY A 129 -0.45 -2.60 0.59
N CYS A 130 0.34 -2.09 -0.35
CA CYS A 130 1.80 -2.19 -0.36
C CYS A 130 2.37 -1.01 -1.15
N LEU A 131 2.65 0.10 -0.47
CA LEU A 131 3.06 1.36 -1.09
C LEU A 131 4.10 2.08 -0.24
N LEU A 132 5.30 2.26 -0.78
CA LEU A 132 6.37 3.06 -0.19
C LEU A 132 6.30 4.49 -0.74
N ILE A 133 6.21 5.46 0.16
CA ILE A 133 6.14 6.88 -0.16
C ILE A 133 7.25 7.60 0.61
N LYS A 134 8.02 8.43 -0.08
CA LYS A 134 8.97 9.34 0.56
C LYS A 134 8.23 10.42 1.31
N MET A 135 8.63 10.71 2.56
CA MET A 135 7.89 11.63 3.43
C MET A 135 7.78 13.05 2.85
N SER A 136 8.76 13.49 2.06
CA SER A 136 8.73 14.79 1.38
C SER A 136 7.57 14.95 0.39
N VAL A 137 6.95 13.86 -0.07
CA VAL A 137 5.73 13.93 -0.90
C VAL A 137 4.59 14.59 -0.11
N PHE A 138 4.45 14.26 1.17
CA PHE A 138 3.39 14.79 2.02
C PHE A 138 3.58 16.26 2.40
N ASP A 139 4.80 16.81 2.24
CA ASP A 139 5.07 18.24 2.41
C ASP A 139 4.55 19.07 1.23
N VAL A 140 4.37 18.45 0.06
CA VAL A 140 3.86 19.11 -1.15
C VAL A 140 2.35 18.95 -1.29
N LEU A 141 1.82 17.78 -0.93
CA LEU A 141 0.40 17.47 -1.12
C LEU A 141 -0.49 18.12 -0.05
N PRO A 142 -1.68 18.63 -0.43
CA PRO A 142 -2.60 19.26 0.51
C PRO A 142 -3.30 18.24 1.41
N ARG A 143 -3.37 18.53 2.72
CA ARG A 143 -4.17 17.75 3.68
C ARG A 143 -5.68 17.87 3.41
N PRO A 144 -6.50 16.86 3.79
CA PRO A 144 -6.07 15.53 4.20
C PRO A 144 -5.52 14.75 2.99
N TRP A 145 -4.40 14.06 3.15
CA TRP A 145 -3.69 13.38 2.05
C TRP A 145 -4.45 12.19 1.49
N PHE A 146 -5.15 11.45 2.35
CA PHE A 146 -6.05 10.38 1.97
C PHE A 146 -7.48 10.83 2.25
N ARG A 147 -8.35 10.81 1.24
CA ARG A 147 -9.76 11.20 1.38
C ARG A 147 -10.59 10.57 0.28
N PHE A 148 -11.84 10.24 0.59
CA PHE A 148 -12.80 9.82 -0.42
C PHE A 148 -13.35 11.04 -1.17
N LEU A 149 -13.66 10.86 -2.44
CA LEU A 149 -14.45 11.83 -3.21
C LEU A 149 -15.73 11.16 -3.70
N VAL A 150 -16.83 11.87 -3.59
CA VAL A 150 -18.12 11.43 -4.12
C VAL A 150 -18.29 12.08 -5.48
N ASP A 151 -18.57 11.26 -6.48
CA ASP A 151 -19.11 11.70 -7.76
C ASP A 151 -20.63 11.79 -7.60
N GLU A 152 -21.12 12.99 -7.28
CA GLU A 152 -22.57 13.21 -7.07
C GLU A 152 -23.39 13.03 -8.35
N GLU A 153 -22.78 13.20 -9.52
CA GLU A 153 -23.46 13.10 -10.81
C GLU A 153 -23.74 11.65 -11.17
N ASN A 154 -22.77 10.76 -10.99
CA ASN A 154 -22.88 9.34 -11.31
C ASN A 154 -23.15 8.45 -10.07
N GLY A 155 -23.24 9.03 -8.88
CA GLY A 155 -23.38 8.32 -7.60
C GLY A 155 -22.15 7.47 -7.25
N GLY A 156 -20.98 7.81 -7.80
CA GLY A 156 -19.74 7.07 -7.61
C GLY A 156 -19.01 7.46 -6.33
N LEU A 157 -18.20 6.55 -5.80
CA LEU A 157 -17.24 6.84 -4.73
C LEU A 157 -15.84 6.52 -5.23
N LEU A 158 -14.97 7.52 -5.23
CA LEU A 158 -13.56 7.33 -5.49
C LEU A 158 -12.82 7.06 -4.18
N GLY A 159 -12.10 5.93 -4.15
CA GLY A 159 -11.32 5.47 -3.00
C GLY A 159 -10.23 6.45 -2.57
N GLU A 160 -9.84 6.40 -1.31
CA GLU A 160 -8.85 7.31 -0.72
C GLU A 160 -7.46 7.14 -1.32
N ASP A 161 -7.15 5.92 -1.76
CA ASP A 161 -5.93 5.54 -2.45
C ASP A 161 -5.81 6.22 -3.82
N TYR A 162 -6.90 6.21 -4.57
CA TYR A 162 -6.99 6.76 -5.91
C TYR A 162 -7.01 8.29 -5.89
N VAL A 163 -7.69 8.90 -4.92
CA VAL A 163 -7.64 10.35 -4.72
C VAL A 163 -6.23 10.81 -4.35
N PHE A 164 -5.51 10.07 -3.48
CA PHE A 164 -4.10 10.34 -3.19
C PHE A 164 -3.25 10.29 -4.46
N CYS A 165 -3.41 9.24 -5.27
CA CYS A 165 -2.69 9.07 -6.54
C CYS A 165 -2.94 10.24 -7.51
N ASP A 166 -4.19 10.65 -7.68
CA ASP A 166 -4.58 11.74 -8.58
C ASP A 166 -3.96 13.07 -8.11
N MET A 167 -3.95 13.33 -6.80
CA MET A 167 -3.25 14.50 -6.24
C MET A 167 -1.74 14.44 -6.44
N ALA A 168 -1.11 13.28 -6.20
CA ALA A 168 0.32 13.08 -6.38
C ALA A 168 0.73 13.36 -7.83
N ARG A 169 -0.03 12.83 -8.80
CA ARG A 169 0.21 13.06 -10.23
C ARG A 169 -0.03 14.52 -10.62
N ALA A 170 -1.08 15.17 -10.09
CA ALA A 170 -1.33 16.58 -10.32
C ALA A 170 -0.20 17.48 -9.80
N ALA A 171 0.51 17.06 -8.74
CA ALA A 171 1.69 17.72 -8.22
C ALA A 171 3.00 17.36 -8.98
N GLY A 172 2.92 16.54 -10.02
CA GLY A 172 4.06 16.17 -10.87
C GLY A 172 4.81 14.90 -10.46
N TYR A 173 4.34 14.17 -9.44
CA TYR A 173 4.93 12.88 -9.07
C TYR A 173 4.53 11.78 -10.04
N ARG A 174 5.43 10.80 -10.19
CA ARG A 174 5.17 9.57 -10.93
C ARG A 174 4.94 8.42 -9.96
N LEU A 175 4.04 7.51 -10.32
CA LEU A 175 3.66 6.36 -9.52
C LEU A 175 4.23 5.11 -10.18
N TRP A 176 4.91 4.26 -9.42
CA TRP A 176 5.58 3.08 -9.98
C TRP A 176 5.07 1.80 -9.31
N ALA A 177 4.64 0.83 -10.11
CA ALA A 177 4.38 -0.53 -9.66
C ALA A 177 5.59 -1.42 -9.95
N ASP A 178 6.09 -2.13 -8.94
CA ASP A 178 7.02 -3.24 -9.13
C ASP A 178 6.23 -4.52 -9.41
N PHE A 179 6.25 -4.98 -10.66
CA PHE A 179 5.50 -6.17 -11.09
C PHE A 179 6.17 -7.49 -10.67
N SER A 180 7.48 -7.48 -10.38
CA SER A 180 8.18 -8.63 -9.81
C SER A 180 7.74 -8.84 -8.37
N LEU A 181 7.66 -7.76 -7.58
CA LEU A 181 7.10 -7.80 -6.24
C LEU A 181 5.61 -8.15 -6.26
N SER A 182 4.83 -7.56 -7.18
CA SER A 182 3.37 -7.77 -7.28
C SER A 182 2.98 -9.24 -7.42
N GLN A 183 3.79 -10.06 -8.11
CA GLN A 183 3.57 -11.51 -8.26
C GLN A 183 3.80 -12.30 -6.96
N GLN A 184 4.49 -11.71 -5.98
CA GLN A 184 4.81 -12.33 -4.69
C GLN A 184 3.83 -11.89 -3.58
N LEU A 185 2.93 -10.96 -3.88
CA LEU A 185 1.90 -10.50 -2.94
C LEU A 185 0.70 -11.44 -2.95
N GLY A 186 0.07 -11.60 -1.79
CA GLY A 186 -1.19 -12.32 -1.63
C GLY A 186 -2.20 -11.48 -0.86
N HIS A 187 -3.41 -11.36 -1.38
CA HIS A 187 -4.52 -10.69 -0.68
C HIS A 187 -5.36 -11.73 0.04
N ILE A 188 -5.34 -11.72 1.38
CA ILE A 188 -5.97 -12.74 2.23
C ILE A 188 -7.50 -12.62 2.14
N GLY A 189 -8.12 -13.66 1.61
CA GLY A 189 -9.57 -13.87 1.65
C GLY A 189 -9.97 -14.84 2.75
N GLN A 190 -11.03 -14.52 3.49
CA GLN A 190 -11.61 -15.42 4.50
C GLN A 190 -12.93 -16.01 3.99
N LYS A 191 -13.17 -17.29 4.28
CA LYS A 191 -14.41 -18.00 3.93
C LYS A 191 -14.99 -18.67 5.17
N VAL A 192 -16.29 -18.50 5.37
CA VAL A 192 -17.03 -19.24 6.40
C VAL A 192 -17.41 -20.61 5.85
N CYS A 193 -16.94 -21.68 6.50
CA CYS A 193 -17.35 -23.05 6.19
C CYS A 193 -18.56 -23.43 7.04
N ARG A 194 -19.65 -23.85 6.39
CA ARG A 194 -20.84 -24.39 7.05
C ARG A 194 -20.99 -25.86 6.69
N LEU A 195 -21.65 -26.63 7.54
CA LEU A 195 -22.03 -28.00 7.20
C LEU A 195 -22.88 -27.98 5.93
N PRO A 196 -22.65 -28.89 4.96
CA PRO A 196 -23.52 -29.01 3.79
C PRO A 196 -24.93 -29.38 4.25
N THR A 197 -25.94 -28.66 3.76
CA THR A 197 -27.33 -29.09 3.89
C THR A 197 -27.48 -30.38 3.08
N VAL A 198 -27.86 -31.48 3.72
CA VAL A 198 -28.31 -32.67 2.99
C VAL A 198 -29.63 -32.27 2.34
N GLU A 199 -29.65 -32.16 1.01
CA GLU A 199 -30.93 -32.07 0.29
C GLU A 199 -31.71 -33.36 0.59
N ALA A 200 -32.90 -33.20 1.17
CA ALA A 200 -33.83 -34.29 1.43
C ALA A 200 -34.64 -34.63 0.17
#